data_AF-A0A9X3Z844-F1
#
_entry.id   AF-A0A9X3Z844-F1
#
_cell.length_a   1.000
_cell.length_b   1.000
_cell.length_c   1.000
_cell.angle_alpha   90.00
_cell.angle_beta   90.00
_cell.angle_gamma   90.00
#
_symmetry.space_group_name_H-M   'P 1'
#
loop_
_entity.id
_entity.type
_entity.pdbx_description
1 polymer ?
#
loop_
_entity_poly.entity_id
_entity_poly.type
_entity_poly.pdbx_seq_one_letter_code
_entity_poly.pdbx_strand_id
1 'polypeptide(L)'
;MTVMKLEDFEAMLACHGADARDWPLDNRMAAEALLRSSPEARALLAEARAVDRLLSEIPDPQAPARLKGDILARVNAEIIARAASAPARRVGFMRRFWPQMIGFAAASLLGVMVGAKTVAPLPDDMADASAYVLGYDGAAISLSMNEDQQ
;
A
#
# COMPACT_ATOMS: atom_id res chain seq x y z
N MET A 1 11.14 -15.39 -23.04
CA MET A 1 11.75 -16.17 -21.94
C MET A 1 13.25 -15.90 -21.99
N THR A 2 13.76 -15.15 -21.03
CA THR A 2 15.21 -14.88 -20.94
C THR A 2 15.89 -16.16 -20.47
N VAL A 3 16.78 -16.70 -21.29
CA VAL A 3 17.58 -17.87 -20.92
C VAL A 3 18.72 -17.37 -20.04
N MET A 4 18.82 -17.89 -18.82
CA MET A 4 19.92 -17.62 -17.90
C MET A 4 21.08 -18.56 -18.20
N LYS A 5 22.30 -18.04 -18.24
CA LYS A 5 23.51 -18.87 -18.36
C LYS A 5 23.96 -19.37 -17.00
N LEU A 6 24.79 -20.41 -17.00
CA LEU A 6 25.37 -20.97 -15.77
C LEU A 6 26.24 -19.94 -15.03
N GLU A 7 27.01 -19.14 -15.78
CA GLU A 7 27.87 -18.05 -15.28
C GLU A 7 27.06 -17.00 -14.51
N ASP A 8 25.94 -16.56 -15.11
CA ASP A 8 25.04 -15.56 -14.51
C ASP A 8 24.37 -16.13 -13.26
N PHE A 9 24.10 -17.44 -13.25
CA PHE A 9 23.50 -18.13 -12.10
C PHE A 9 24.47 -18.22 -10.94
N GLU A 10 25.73 -18.54 -11.19
CA GLU A 10 26.79 -18.51 -10.18
C GLU A 10 26.96 -17.12 -9.58
N ALA A 11 27.03 -16.07 -10.41
CA ALA A 11 27.11 -14.69 -9.94
C ALA A 11 25.88 -14.28 -9.11
N MET A 12 24.68 -14.73 -9.51
CA MET A 12 23.46 -14.49 -8.75
C MET A 12 23.51 -15.18 -7.38
N LEU A 13 23.95 -16.44 -7.31
CA LEU A 13 24.11 -17.17 -6.04
C LEU A 13 25.13 -16.50 -5.12
N ALA A 14 26.23 -15.98 -5.66
CA ALA A 14 27.22 -15.25 -4.87
C ALA A 14 26.68 -13.96 -4.24
N CYS A 15 25.75 -13.26 -4.92
CA CYS A 15 25.16 -12.01 -4.44
C CYS A 15 23.95 -12.21 -3.52
N HIS A 16 23.09 -13.21 -3.79
CA HIS A 16 21.80 -13.38 -3.12
C HIS A 16 21.72 -14.62 -2.22
N GLY A 17 22.73 -15.50 -2.24
CA GLY A 17 22.73 -16.75 -1.49
C GLY A 17 21.85 -17.83 -2.12
N ALA A 18 21.76 -18.97 -1.44
CA ALA A 18 21.09 -20.16 -1.96
C ALA A 18 19.56 -20.20 -1.71
N ASP A 19 19.01 -19.20 -1.02
CA ASP A 19 17.57 -19.09 -0.76
C ASP A 19 16.85 -18.44 -1.95
N ALA A 20 15.98 -19.21 -2.60
CA ALA A 20 15.19 -18.74 -3.72
C ALA A 20 14.28 -17.54 -3.39
N ARG A 21 13.94 -17.35 -2.11
CA ARG A 21 13.10 -16.24 -1.63
C ARG A 21 13.81 -14.89 -1.72
N ASP A 22 15.14 -14.88 -1.65
CA ASP A 22 15.97 -13.68 -1.71
C ASP A 22 16.39 -13.31 -3.14
N TRP A 23 16.09 -14.19 -4.10
CA TRP A 23 16.36 -13.92 -5.51
C TRP A 23 15.44 -12.85 -6.08
N PRO A 24 15.96 -11.95 -6.93
CA PRO A 24 15.15 -10.97 -7.65
C PRO A 24 14.05 -11.66 -8.46
N LEU A 25 12.83 -11.07 -8.47
CA LEU A 25 11.68 -11.63 -9.18
C LEU A 25 11.97 -11.92 -10.66
N ASP A 26 12.67 -11.00 -11.32
CA ASP A 26 12.99 -11.09 -12.75
C ASP A 26 13.89 -12.30 -13.08
N ASN A 27 14.76 -12.69 -12.12
CA ASN A 27 15.73 -13.76 -12.33
C ASN A 27 15.25 -15.11 -11.78
N ARG A 28 14.28 -15.12 -10.84
CA ARG A 28 13.80 -16.34 -10.18
C ARG A 28 13.26 -17.38 -11.17
N MET A 29 12.40 -16.95 -12.11
CA MET A 29 11.83 -17.86 -13.11
C MET A 29 12.91 -18.48 -14.04
N ALA A 30 13.91 -17.69 -14.40
CA ALA A 30 14.99 -18.15 -15.28
C ALA A 30 15.94 -19.12 -14.57
N ALA A 31 16.26 -18.84 -13.30
CA ALA A 31 17.03 -19.72 -12.43
C ALA A 31 16.33 -21.06 -12.19
N GLU A 32 15.02 -21.06 -11.90
CA GLU A 32 14.24 -22.28 -11.74
C GLU A 32 14.14 -23.11 -13.03
N ALA A 33 14.09 -22.45 -14.19
CA ALA A 33 14.17 -23.14 -15.47
C ALA A 33 15.53 -23.81 -15.67
N LEU A 34 16.62 -23.11 -15.33
CA LEU A 34 17.98 -23.65 -15.43
C LEU A 34 18.22 -24.82 -14.47
N LEU A 35 17.70 -24.75 -13.25
CA LEU A 35 17.82 -25.82 -12.26
C LEU A 35 17.09 -27.12 -12.67
N ARG A 36 16.03 -27.01 -13.47
CA ARG A 36 15.32 -28.17 -14.01
C ARG A 36 16.08 -28.85 -15.15
N SER A 37 16.84 -28.10 -15.93
CA SER A 37 17.53 -28.62 -17.13
C SER A 37 19.00 -28.95 -16.90
N SER A 38 19.72 -28.23 -16.02
CA SER A 38 21.16 -28.41 -15.81
C SER A 38 21.46 -29.13 -14.49
N PRO A 39 22.22 -30.25 -14.53
CA PRO A 39 22.79 -30.85 -13.33
C PRO A 39 23.89 -29.97 -12.71
N GLU A 40 24.66 -29.21 -13.51
CA GLU A 40 25.71 -28.33 -12.98
C GLU A 40 25.12 -27.21 -12.12
N ALA A 41 24.02 -26.60 -12.57
CA ALA A 41 23.32 -25.58 -11.79
C ALA A 41 22.84 -26.11 -10.43
N ARG A 42 22.40 -27.38 -10.38
CA ARG A 42 22.01 -28.03 -9.11
C ARG A 42 23.21 -28.28 -8.20
N ALA A 43 24.37 -28.60 -8.77
CA ALA A 43 25.61 -28.76 -8.01
C ALA A 43 26.05 -27.42 -7.38
N LEU A 44 26.05 -26.33 -8.16
CA LEU A 44 26.35 -24.98 -7.66
C LEU A 44 25.41 -24.56 -6.53
N LEU A 45 24.11 -24.83 -6.67
CA LEU A 45 23.14 -24.53 -5.61
C LEU A 45 23.40 -25.37 -4.35
N ALA A 46 23.79 -26.64 -4.48
CA ALA A 46 24.10 -27.49 -3.34
C ALA A 46 25.35 -27.01 -2.59
N GLU A 47 26.36 -26.56 -3.32
CA GLU A 47 27.57 -25.95 -2.74
C GLU A 47 27.25 -24.66 -2.00
N ALA A 48 26.49 -23.75 -2.61
CA ALA A 48 26.06 -22.52 -1.97
C ALA A 48 25.26 -22.79 -0.67
N ARG A 49 24.36 -23.79 -0.69
CA ARG A 49 23.63 -24.21 0.52
C ARG A 49 24.52 -24.79 1.60
N ALA A 50 25.61 -25.47 1.23
CA ALA A 50 26.55 -26.00 2.20
C ALA A 50 27.27 -24.86 2.92
N VAL A 51 27.70 -23.83 2.18
CA VAL A 51 28.30 -22.61 2.75
C VAL A 51 27.31 -21.88 3.65
N ASP A 52 26.09 -21.64 3.18
CA ASP A 52 25.06 -20.96 3.99
C ASP A 52 24.75 -21.72 5.28
N ARG A 53 24.75 -23.06 5.24
CA ARG A 53 24.57 -23.89 6.43
C ARG A 53 25.73 -23.71 7.42
N LEU A 54 26.97 -23.77 6.95
CA LEU A 54 28.15 -23.55 7.80
C LEU A 54 28.13 -22.17 8.45
N LEU A 55 27.66 -21.15 7.72
CA LEU A 55 27.51 -19.80 8.25
C LEU A 55 26.38 -19.71 9.29
N SER A 56 25.26 -20.42 9.07
CA SER A 56 24.12 -20.43 10.00
C SER A 56 24.41 -21.13 11.33
N GLU A 57 25.43 -22.01 11.37
CA GLU A 57 25.88 -22.66 12.59
C GLU A 57 26.68 -21.72 13.51
N ILE A 58 27.15 -20.59 12.99
CA ILE A 58 27.87 -19.58 13.77
C ILE A 58 26.86 -18.85 14.67
N PRO A 59 27.07 -18.81 16.00
CA PRO A 59 26.20 -18.08 16.90
C PRO A 59 26.09 -16.61 16.50
N ASP A 60 24.87 -16.08 16.47
CA ASP A 60 24.63 -14.68 16.16
C ASP A 60 25.32 -13.80 17.22
N PRO A 61 26.26 -12.91 16.82
CA PRO A 61 26.95 -12.06 17.76
C PRO A 61 25.94 -11.19 18.52
N GLN A 62 26.00 -11.25 19.86
CA GLN A 62 25.18 -10.39 20.71
C GLN A 62 25.58 -8.92 20.51
N ALA A 63 24.76 -8.19 19.74
CA ALA A 63 24.97 -6.78 19.52
C ALA A 63 24.78 -6.00 20.84
N PRO A 64 25.70 -5.09 21.21
CA PRO A 64 25.54 -4.29 22.42
C PRO A 64 24.28 -3.41 22.32
N ALA A 65 23.48 -3.38 23.38
CA ALA A 65 22.19 -2.68 23.40
C ALA A 65 22.29 -1.19 22.98
N ARG A 66 23.42 -0.54 23.26
CA ARG A 66 23.70 0.85 22.86
C ARG A 66 23.80 1.02 21.35
N LEU A 67 24.39 0.05 20.64
CA LEU A 67 24.63 0.14 19.20
C LEU A 67 23.32 0.27 18.41
N LYS A 68 22.28 -0.46 18.82
CA LYS A 68 20.95 -0.34 18.20
C LYS A 68 20.36 1.07 18.39
N GLY A 69 20.49 1.63 19.59
CA GLY A 69 20.06 2.99 19.89
C GLY A 69 20.80 4.03 19.06
N ASP A 70 22.12 3.89 18.94
CA ASP A 70 22.98 4.80 18.19
C ASP A 70 22.67 4.79 16.69
N ILE A 71 22.43 3.60 16.11
CA ILE A 71 22.03 3.46 14.70
C ILE A 71 20.67 4.14 14.47
N LEU A 72 19.68 3.88 15.32
CA LEU A 72 18.35 4.48 15.18
C LEU A 72 18.39 6.01 15.34
N ALA A 73 19.17 6.51 16.29
CA ALA A 73 19.37 7.94 16.49
C ALA A 73 20.02 8.59 15.25
N ARG A 74 21.03 7.94 14.66
CA ARG A 74 21.70 8.43 13.46
C ARG A 74 20.80 8.45 12.23
N VAL A 75 20.04 7.38 12.00
CA VAL A 75 19.06 7.31 10.90
C VAL A 75 17.99 8.38 11.05
N ASN A 76 17.44 8.56 12.26
CA ASN A 76 16.44 9.60 12.53
C ASN A 76 17.01 11.00 12.31
N ALA A 77 18.22 11.28 12.78
CA ALA A 77 18.87 12.57 12.56
C ALA A 77 19.04 12.87 11.06
N GLU A 78 19.40 11.87 10.25
CA GLU A 78 19.55 12.02 8.80
C GLU A 78 18.19 12.28 8.10
N ILE A 79 17.13 11.58 8.51
CA ILE A 79 15.78 11.81 7.99
C ILE A 79 15.31 13.23 8.31
N ILE A 80 15.51 13.70 9.55
CA ILE A 80 15.13 15.05 9.98
C ILE A 80 15.92 16.11 9.20
N ALA A 81 17.24 15.90 9.02
CA ALA A 81 18.08 16.82 8.25
C ALA A 81 17.62 16.95 6.79
N ARG A 82 17.30 15.81 6.14
CA ARG A 82 16.76 15.80 4.77
C ARG A 82 15.41 16.52 4.68
N ALA A 83 14.51 16.30 5.64
CA ALA A 83 13.22 16.98 5.70
C ALA A 83 13.36 18.50 5.90
N ALA A 84 14.30 18.95 6.74
CA ALA A 84 14.59 20.36 6.95
C ALA A 84 15.18 21.04 5.69
N SER A 85 15.88 20.29 4.86
CA SER A 85 16.44 20.78 3.58
C SER A 85 15.45 20.79 2.40
N ALA A 86 14.20 20.34 2.60
CA ALA A 86 13.21 20.33 1.53
C ALA A 86 12.77 21.77 1.14
N PRO A 87 12.74 22.13 -0.16
CA PRO A 87 12.47 23.50 -0.58
C PRO A 87 11.02 23.90 -0.26
N ALA A 88 10.86 24.98 0.50
CA ALA A 88 9.59 25.55 0.97
C ALA A 88 8.66 26.13 -0.12
N ARG A 89 8.74 25.66 -1.38
CA ARG A 89 8.00 26.23 -2.53
C ARG A 89 6.49 26.12 -2.41
N ARG A 90 5.96 25.16 -1.64
CA ARG A 90 4.50 24.89 -1.57
C ARG A 90 3.73 25.92 -0.72
N VAL A 91 4.37 26.52 0.29
CA VAL A 91 3.71 27.48 1.21
C VAL A 91 3.58 28.88 0.58
N GLY A 92 4.51 29.26 -0.30
CA GLY A 92 4.48 30.57 -0.99
C GLY A 92 3.34 30.70 -2.01
N PHE A 93 3.01 29.63 -2.73
CA PHE A 93 1.93 29.61 -3.72
C PHE A 93 0.54 29.75 -3.08
N MET A 94 0.29 29.03 -1.98
CA MET A 94 -1.01 29.07 -1.28
C MET A 94 -1.29 30.45 -0.66
N ARG A 95 -0.25 31.12 -0.15
CA ARG A 95 -0.37 32.47 0.43
C ARG A 95 -0.65 33.56 -0.61
N ARG A 96 -0.31 33.31 -1.89
CA ARG A 96 -0.56 34.23 -3.02
C ARG A 96 -2.02 34.22 -3.48
N PHE A 97 -2.71 33.08 -3.35
CA PHE A 97 -4.11 32.90 -3.78
C PHE A 97 -5.15 33.13 -2.68
N TRP A 98 -4.74 33.23 -1.41
CA TRP A 98 -5.64 33.50 -0.29
C TRP A 98 -6.52 34.77 -0.42
N PRO A 99 -6.06 35.92 -0.98
CA PRO A 99 -6.93 37.07 -1.16
C PRO A 99 -8.04 36.85 -2.21
N GLN A 100 -7.89 35.89 -3.13
CA GLN A 100 -8.93 35.54 -4.11
C GLN A 100 -10.12 34.78 -3.48
N MET A 101 -9.92 34.10 -2.34
CA MET A 101 -10.95 33.30 -1.67
C MET A 101 -11.95 34.13 -0.84
N ILE A 102 -11.63 35.39 -0.52
CA ILE A 102 -12.54 36.31 0.20
C ILE A 102 -13.79 36.62 -0.62
N GLY A 103 -13.67 36.68 -1.96
CA GLY A 103 -14.80 36.93 -2.86
C GLY A 103 -15.87 35.83 -2.84
N PHE A 104 -15.46 34.57 -2.63
CA PHE A 104 -16.39 33.44 -2.54
C PHE A 104 -17.26 33.51 -1.27
N ALA A 105 -16.71 33.97 -0.15
CA ALA A 105 -17.45 34.10 1.11
C ALA A 105 -18.61 35.13 1.00
N ALA A 106 -18.39 36.24 0.29
CA ALA A 106 -19.43 37.24 0.05
C ALA A 106 -20.58 36.71 -0.85
N ALA A 107 -20.25 35.90 -1.86
CA ALA A 107 -21.25 35.30 -2.76
C ALA A 107 -22.17 34.29 -2.04
N SER A 108 -21.65 33.54 -1.05
CA SER A 108 -22.46 32.61 -0.25
C SER A 108 -23.51 33.30 0.63
N LEU A 109 -23.26 34.53 1.12
CA LEU A 109 -24.28 35.24 1.91
C LEU A 109 -25.48 35.70 1.06
N LEU A 110 -25.25 36.08 -0.20
CA LEU A 110 -26.33 36.51 -1.10
C LEU A 110 -27.26 35.36 -1.48
N GLY A 111 -26.73 34.13 -1.63
CA GLY A 111 -27.54 32.94 -1.94
C GLY A 111 -28.47 32.50 -0.79
N VAL A 112 -27.99 32.54 0.46
CA VAL A 112 -28.78 32.11 1.64
C VAL A 112 -29.95 33.06 1.92
N MET A 113 -29.78 34.36 1.68
CA MET A 113 -30.82 35.33 2.00
C MET A 113 -32.02 35.28 1.03
N VAL A 114 -31.80 34.87 -0.23
CA VAL A 114 -32.88 34.71 -1.22
C VAL A 114 -33.73 33.46 -0.93
N GLY A 115 -33.13 32.38 -0.41
CA GLY A 115 -33.84 31.13 -0.08
C GLY A 115 -34.76 31.20 1.14
N ALA A 116 -34.51 32.11 2.09
CA ALA A 116 -35.32 32.24 3.30
C ALA A 116 -36.67 32.95 3.10
N LYS A 117 -36.89 33.61 1.96
CA LYS A 117 -38.13 34.38 1.69
C LYS A 117 -39.15 33.66 0.80
N THR A 118 -38.85 32.46 0.32
CA THR A 118 -39.71 31.72 -0.64
C THR A 118 -40.24 30.39 -0.11
N VAL A 119 -39.94 30.02 1.15
CA VAL A 119 -40.64 28.91 1.80
C VAL A 119 -42.03 29.40 2.20
N ALA A 120 -42.99 29.18 1.31
CA ALA A 120 -44.39 29.16 1.70
C ALA A 120 -44.58 28.06 2.76
N PRO A 121 -45.39 28.27 3.80
CA PRO A 121 -45.75 27.19 4.72
C PRO A 121 -46.36 26.05 3.90
N LEU A 122 -45.77 24.86 4.00
CA LEU A 122 -46.40 23.65 3.48
C LEU A 122 -47.73 23.50 4.21
N PRO A 123 -48.85 23.25 3.50
CA PRO A 123 -50.12 22.96 4.16
C PRO A 123 -49.99 21.68 5.00
N ASP A 124 -50.60 21.67 6.19
CA ASP A 124 -50.45 20.63 7.23
C ASP A 124 -50.81 19.21 6.75
N ASP A 125 -51.49 19.08 5.61
CA ASP A 125 -51.85 17.82 4.97
C ASP A 125 -50.69 17.11 4.26
N MET A 126 -49.57 17.81 4.02
CA MET A 126 -48.33 17.25 3.46
C MET A 126 -47.19 17.08 4.48
N ALA A 127 -47.48 17.23 5.78
CA ALA A 127 -46.53 16.91 6.85
C ALA A 127 -46.36 15.39 7.07
N ASP A 128 -47.23 14.56 6.47
CA ASP A 128 -47.15 13.10 6.54
C ASP A 128 -46.35 12.47 5.38
N ALA A 129 -45.27 13.14 4.95
CA ALA A 129 -44.32 12.58 3.98
C ALA A 129 -43.57 11.34 4.52
N SER A 130 -43.70 11.05 5.82
CA SER A 130 -43.12 9.87 6.48
C SER A 130 -43.81 8.55 6.06
N ALA A 131 -45.08 8.61 5.64
CA ALA A 131 -45.82 7.44 5.15
C ALA A 131 -45.33 6.95 3.77
N TYR A 132 -44.79 7.84 2.93
CA TYR A 132 -44.28 7.48 1.59
C TYR A 132 -42.91 6.75 1.65
N VAL A 133 -42.14 6.95 2.72
CA VAL A 133 -40.80 6.34 2.91
C VAL A 133 -40.89 4.94 3.55
N LEU A 134 -41.99 4.63 4.23
CA LEU A 134 -42.20 3.34 4.91
C LEU A 134 -42.99 2.31 4.08
N GLY A 135 -43.44 2.66 2.86
CA GLY A 135 -44.18 1.79 1.95
C GLY A 135 -43.33 0.91 1.02
N TYR A 136 -42.01 0.83 1.24
CA TYR A 136 -41.08 0.08 0.36
C TYR A 136 -40.32 -1.03 1.09
N ASP A 137 -40.97 -1.75 2.01
CA ASP A 137 -40.40 -3.01 2.50
C ASP A 137 -41.50 -4.01 2.87
N GLY A 138 -41.57 -5.13 2.13
CA GLY A 138 -42.46 -6.24 2.47
C GLY A 138 -43.31 -6.84 1.35
N ALA A 139 -42.78 -7.05 0.14
CA ALA A 139 -43.26 -8.16 -0.70
C ALA A 139 -42.25 -8.49 -1.82
N ALA A 140 -41.88 -9.78 -1.90
CA ALA A 140 -41.12 -10.43 -2.97
C ALA A 140 -39.59 -10.40 -2.89
N ILE A 141 -39.02 -10.88 -1.78
CA ILE A 141 -37.88 -11.83 -1.86
C ILE A 141 -38.16 -12.99 -0.90
N SER A 142 -39.11 -13.84 -1.25
CA SER A 142 -39.23 -15.17 -0.66
C SER A 142 -38.02 -15.99 -1.13
N LEU A 143 -37.14 -16.28 -0.19
CA LEU A 143 -36.03 -17.23 -0.29
C LEU A 143 -36.47 -18.52 -0.98
N SER A 144 -35.92 -18.74 -2.17
CA SER A 144 -35.72 -20.07 -2.74
C SER A 144 -34.55 -20.74 -2.01
N MET A 145 -34.80 -21.69 -1.11
CA MET A 145 -33.87 -22.79 -0.87
C MET A 145 -34.51 -23.93 -0.07
N ASN A 146 -34.29 -25.14 -0.59
CA ASN A 146 -34.50 -26.50 -0.07
C ASN A 146 -35.90 -27.12 -0.16
N GLU A 147 -36.16 -28.06 -1.08
CA GLU A 147 -35.66 -29.45 -1.27
C GLU A 147 -36.50 -30.51 -0.55
N ASP A 148 -36.95 -31.47 -1.36
CA ASP A 148 -37.45 -32.82 -1.10
C ASP A 148 -38.92 -33.11 -0.76
N GLN A 149 -39.40 -34.22 -1.37
CA GLN A 149 -40.65 -34.99 -1.22
C GLN A 149 -41.81 -34.53 -2.13
N GLN A 150 -42.38 -35.28 -3.09
CA GLN A 150 -42.30 -36.66 -3.59
C GLN A 150 -42.81 -36.67 -5.04
#